data_AF-A0A3Q9WG76-F1
#
_entry.id   AF-A0A3Q9WG76-F1
#
_cell.length_a   1.000
_cell.length_b   1.000
_cell.length_c   1.000
_cell.angle_alpha   90.00
_cell.angle_beta   90.00
_cell.angle_gamma   90.00
#
_symmetry.space_group_name_H-M   'P 1'
#
loop_
_entity.id
_entity.type
_entity.pdbx_description
1 polymer ?
#
loop_
_entity_poly.entity_id
_entity_poly.type
_entity_poly.pdbx_seq_one_letter_code
_entity_poly.pdbx_strand_id
1 'polypeptide(L)'
;MAIVLTGDLLVHPQLWEQAAADAAATGVRPLDFGPLLASQRPYLAAGTLGVCHLETPVADADGPFSGYPQFNVPPQILAAAKDVGYDACTTASNHTIDWGAEGVERTLAALDAVGLDHTGSYTSAADAEEVLILDQPQARVAVIQATYGLNGLVPDEPWRVDLIDAQHMIAKARTARRLGADIVIAALHAGDEYASVPNTQQVEVAHALADSGEIDVVYGHHTHSVLPVERYNGTWIAYGLGNGGDGVVARPRGQQRGPDDPGPAEQGCRRRLVRLRLRLVAVPDRRGTLPLVFARPRSAGRGLLVPGARGSGARADPARGRVARRGRGRCPPMGGLRRRSGALGPGVTHGASTRSPRRATPSSRCRRGPW
;
A
#
# COMPACT_ATOMS: atom_id res chain seq x y z
N MET A 1 20.34 4.60 6.69
CA MET A 1 19.35 4.32 5.63
C MET A 1 18.04 4.98 6.01
N ALA A 2 17.33 5.57 5.06
CA ALA A 2 15.98 6.10 5.22
C ALA A 2 15.15 5.74 4.00
N ILE A 3 13.98 5.16 4.22
CA ILE A 3 13.01 4.80 3.16
C ILE A 3 11.88 5.82 3.24
N VAL A 4 11.57 6.45 2.11
CA VAL A 4 10.51 7.45 1.97
C VAL A 4 9.37 6.80 1.20
N LEU A 5 8.23 6.67 1.85
CA LEU A 5 6.99 6.14 1.29
C LEU A 5 6.00 7.29 1.21
N THR A 6 5.39 7.48 0.06
CA THR A 6 4.45 8.59 -0.17
C THR A 6 3.05 8.08 -0.44
N GLY A 7 2.09 9.00 -0.45
CA GLY A 7 0.71 8.71 -0.87
C GLY A 7 0.54 8.43 -2.36
N ASP A 8 -0.72 8.33 -2.76
CA ASP A 8 -1.15 7.98 -4.11
C ASP A 8 -0.74 9.04 -5.14
N LEU A 9 -0.09 8.60 -6.23
CA LEU A 9 -0.01 9.36 -7.47
C LEU A 9 -1.29 9.12 -8.26
N LEU A 10 -2.36 9.76 -7.80
CA LEU A 10 -3.68 9.72 -8.42
C LEU A 10 -3.90 11.00 -9.24
N VAL A 11 -3.71 10.91 -10.55
CA VAL A 11 -3.72 12.11 -11.40
C VAL A 11 -5.14 12.40 -11.90
N HIS A 12 -5.83 13.33 -11.24
CA HIS A 12 -7.10 13.87 -11.74
C HIS A 12 -6.91 14.93 -12.82
N PRO A 13 -7.97 15.23 -13.63
CA PRO A 13 -7.86 16.19 -14.72
C PRO A 13 -7.31 17.56 -14.36
N GLN A 14 -7.67 18.06 -13.19
CA GLN A 14 -7.22 19.35 -12.68
C GLN A 14 -5.69 19.42 -12.52
N LEU A 15 -5.04 18.28 -12.30
CA LEU A 15 -3.59 18.23 -12.12
C LEU A 15 -2.85 18.28 -13.44
N TRP A 16 -3.33 17.62 -14.50
CA TRP A 16 -2.70 17.77 -15.81
C TRP A 16 -3.08 19.08 -16.50
N GLU A 17 -4.23 19.68 -16.17
CA GLU A 17 -4.52 21.07 -16.50
C GLU A 17 -3.51 22.01 -15.84
N GLN A 18 -3.21 21.79 -14.56
CA GLN A 18 -2.15 22.53 -13.86
C GLN A 18 -0.77 22.27 -14.47
N ALA A 19 -0.46 21.03 -14.86
CA ALA A 19 0.79 20.68 -15.53
C ALA A 19 0.92 21.34 -16.91
N ALA A 20 -0.19 21.57 -17.62
CA ALA A 20 -0.20 22.33 -18.87
C ALA A 20 0.08 23.82 -18.63
N ALA A 21 -0.46 24.39 -17.55
CA ALA A 21 -0.16 25.76 -17.15
C ALA A 21 1.30 25.91 -16.70
N ASP A 22 1.81 24.96 -15.93
CA ASP A 22 3.21 24.92 -15.47
C ASP A 22 4.16 24.75 -16.67
N ALA A 23 3.82 23.90 -17.66
CA ALA A 23 4.56 23.75 -18.92
C ALA A 23 4.69 25.07 -19.71
N ALA A 24 3.64 25.89 -19.73
CA ALA A 24 3.69 27.21 -20.36
C ALA A 24 4.62 28.18 -19.60
N ALA A 25 4.73 28.05 -18.27
CA ALA A 25 5.56 28.89 -17.44
C ALA A 25 7.04 28.47 -17.42
N THR A 26 7.33 27.17 -17.44
CA THR A 26 8.69 26.63 -17.33
C THR A 26 9.35 26.35 -18.68
N GLY A 27 8.55 26.18 -19.74
CA GLY A 27 9.02 25.80 -21.07
C GLY A 27 9.21 24.30 -21.27
N VAL A 28 8.96 23.46 -20.26
CA VAL A 28 8.90 21.99 -20.40
C VAL A 28 7.60 21.62 -21.11
N ARG A 29 7.63 20.72 -22.10
CA ARG A 29 6.48 20.38 -22.96
C ARG A 29 6.26 18.86 -23.03
N PRO A 30 5.03 18.38 -23.31
CA PRO A 30 3.79 19.16 -23.42
C PRO A 30 3.17 19.50 -22.05
N LEU A 31 3.50 18.74 -21.01
CA LEU A 31 3.01 18.88 -19.64
C LEU A 31 4.19 18.85 -18.67
N ASP A 32 4.18 19.74 -17.67
CA ASP A 32 5.21 19.80 -16.64
C ASP A 32 4.61 19.50 -15.25
N PHE A 33 4.82 18.26 -14.80
CA PHE A 33 4.43 17.83 -13.46
C PHE A 33 5.50 18.11 -12.40
N GLY A 34 6.70 18.54 -12.79
CA GLY A 34 7.81 18.76 -11.86
C GLY A 34 7.44 19.72 -10.73
N PRO A 35 6.85 20.89 -11.03
CA PRO A 35 6.40 21.81 -10.01
C PRO A 35 5.31 21.25 -9.07
N LEU A 36 4.45 20.31 -9.52
CA LEU A 36 3.43 19.70 -8.66
C LEU A 36 4.08 18.78 -7.60
N LEU A 37 5.14 18.08 -7.98
CA LEU A 37 5.87 17.16 -7.10
C LEU A 37 7.03 17.82 -6.33
N ALA A 38 7.38 19.07 -6.65
CA ALA A 38 8.57 19.74 -6.14
C ALA A 38 8.66 19.79 -4.60
N SER A 39 7.53 19.85 -3.89
CA SER A 39 7.49 19.89 -2.42
C SER A 39 7.99 18.59 -1.77
N GLN A 40 8.02 17.48 -2.51
CA GLN A 40 8.47 16.18 -2.04
C GLN A 40 10.00 16.02 -2.11
N ARG A 41 10.65 16.73 -3.04
CA ARG A 41 12.10 16.61 -3.32
C ARG A 41 12.99 16.69 -2.07
N PRO A 42 12.78 17.61 -1.10
CA PRO A 42 13.63 17.66 0.10
C PRO A 42 13.54 16.39 0.96
N TYR A 43 12.40 15.69 0.94
CA TYR A 43 12.21 14.45 1.70
C TYR A 43 12.81 13.26 0.97
N LEU A 44 12.57 13.17 -0.35
CA LEU A 44 13.15 12.13 -1.20
C LEU A 44 14.69 12.21 -1.22
N ALA A 45 15.26 13.41 -1.34
CA ALA A 45 16.71 13.63 -1.30
C ALA A 45 17.35 13.37 0.08
N ALA A 46 16.58 13.44 1.16
CA ALA A 46 17.04 13.05 2.50
C ALA A 46 16.95 11.52 2.72
N GLY A 47 16.18 10.83 1.88
CA GLY A 47 16.08 9.38 1.81
C GLY A 47 17.28 8.75 1.11
N THR A 48 17.43 7.45 1.32
CA THR A 48 18.27 6.58 0.46
C THR A 48 17.42 5.77 -0.51
N LEU A 49 16.10 5.72 -0.31
CA LEU A 49 15.16 5.02 -1.16
C LEU A 49 13.81 5.74 -1.13
N GLY A 50 13.26 6.12 -2.29
CA GLY A 50 11.93 6.68 -2.45
C GLY A 50 11.01 5.71 -3.19
N VAL A 51 9.86 5.35 -2.60
CA VAL A 51 8.86 4.49 -3.22
C VAL A 51 7.54 5.24 -3.36
N CYS A 52 7.06 5.33 -4.60
CA CYS A 52 5.78 5.92 -4.97
C CYS A 52 4.68 4.85 -5.03
N HIS A 53 3.42 5.27 -5.08
CA HIS A 53 2.32 4.41 -5.50
C HIS A 53 1.66 5.02 -6.72
N LEU A 54 1.75 4.35 -7.87
CA LEU A 54 1.09 4.75 -9.09
C LEU A 54 -0.24 4.02 -9.18
N GLU A 55 -1.31 4.73 -8.82
CA GLU A 55 -2.64 4.13 -8.73
C GLU A 55 -3.27 3.90 -10.10
N THR A 56 -2.95 4.73 -11.09
CA THR A 56 -3.67 4.77 -12.37
C THR A 56 -2.79 4.36 -13.53
N PRO A 57 -3.35 3.73 -14.58
CA PRO A 57 -2.59 3.47 -15.78
C PRO A 57 -2.31 4.77 -16.51
N VAL A 58 -1.18 4.83 -17.22
CA VAL A 58 -0.83 5.96 -18.07
C VAL A 58 -1.27 5.71 -19.51
N ALA A 59 -1.60 6.80 -20.20
CA ALA A 59 -1.94 6.83 -21.61
C ALA A 59 -0.68 6.90 -22.49
N ASP A 60 -0.88 6.94 -23.81
CA ASP A 60 0.15 7.43 -24.72
C ASP A 60 0.48 8.90 -24.43
N ALA A 61 1.63 9.37 -24.90
CA ALA A 61 2.17 10.70 -24.55
C ALA A 61 1.20 11.87 -24.83
N ASP A 62 0.35 11.72 -25.86
CA ASP A 62 -0.64 12.72 -26.28
C ASP A 62 -2.09 12.32 -25.95
N GLY A 63 -2.27 11.22 -25.19
CA GLY A 63 -3.57 10.71 -24.76
C GLY A 63 -4.18 9.65 -25.69
N PRO A 64 -5.50 9.42 -25.63
CA PRO A 64 -6.48 10.22 -24.89
C PRO A 64 -6.32 10.08 -23.37
N PHE A 65 -6.41 11.21 -22.67
CA PHE A 65 -6.43 11.23 -21.22
C PHE A 65 -7.85 11.12 -20.68
N SER A 66 -8.05 10.35 -19.61
CA SER A 66 -9.32 10.23 -18.92
C SER A 66 -9.12 10.22 -17.41
N GLY A 67 -10.05 10.84 -16.69
CA GLY A 67 -10.13 10.77 -15.23
C GLY A 67 -11.18 9.75 -14.78
N TYR A 68 -11.60 9.87 -13.53
CA TYR A 68 -12.69 9.06 -12.96
C TYR A 68 -13.91 8.99 -13.90
N PRO A 69 -14.54 7.81 -14.08
CA PRO A 69 -14.33 6.56 -13.32
C PRO A 69 -13.26 5.61 -13.88
N GLN A 70 -12.74 5.86 -15.09
CA GLN A 70 -11.73 5.01 -15.72
C GLN A 70 -10.54 5.87 -16.14
N PHE A 71 -9.48 5.80 -15.37
CA PHE A 71 -8.31 6.65 -15.54
C PHE A 71 -7.42 6.18 -16.70
N ASN A 72 -6.83 7.15 -17.38
CA ASN A 72 -5.74 6.98 -18.34
C ASN A 72 -4.95 8.28 -18.33
N VAL A 73 -3.90 8.34 -17.52
CA VAL A 73 -3.31 9.64 -17.13
C VAL A 73 -2.07 9.96 -17.97
N PRO A 74 -1.64 11.23 -18.06
CA PRO A 74 -0.48 11.57 -18.87
C PRO A 74 0.82 10.93 -18.33
N PRO A 75 1.62 10.24 -19.16
CA PRO A 75 2.83 9.54 -18.71
C PRO A 75 3.95 10.48 -18.23
N GLN A 76 3.88 11.78 -18.52
CA GLN A 76 4.85 12.79 -18.10
C GLN A 76 4.96 12.90 -16.57
N ILE A 77 3.94 12.47 -15.81
CA ILE A 77 4.01 12.36 -14.35
C ILE A 77 5.15 11.44 -13.90
N LEU A 78 5.48 10.39 -14.66
CA LEU A 78 6.50 9.42 -14.29
C LEU A 78 7.92 10.00 -14.42
N ALA A 79 8.15 10.80 -15.46
CA ALA A 79 9.41 11.53 -15.61
C ALA A 79 9.60 12.55 -14.47
N ALA A 80 8.54 13.26 -14.09
CA ALA A 80 8.57 14.16 -12.94
C ALA A 80 8.80 13.41 -11.62
N ALA A 81 8.16 12.24 -11.44
CA ALA A 81 8.37 11.38 -10.28
C ALA A 81 9.85 10.94 -10.17
N LYS A 82 10.44 10.49 -11.29
CA LYS A 82 11.87 10.16 -11.31
C LYS A 82 12.74 11.37 -10.94
N ASP A 83 12.46 12.54 -11.52
CA ASP A 83 13.23 13.78 -11.30
C ASP A 83 13.13 14.32 -9.86
N VAL A 84 12.04 14.06 -9.13
CA VAL A 84 11.96 14.44 -7.71
C VAL A 84 12.65 13.44 -6.77
N GLY A 85 13.08 12.29 -7.29
CA GLY A 85 13.93 11.33 -6.58
C GLY A 85 13.23 10.04 -6.14
N TYR A 86 12.16 9.63 -6.84
CA TYR A 86 11.64 8.27 -6.67
C TYR A 86 12.55 7.23 -7.35
N ASP A 87 12.69 6.08 -6.71
CA ASP A 87 13.46 4.95 -7.22
C ASP A 87 12.54 3.85 -7.78
N ALA A 88 11.38 3.66 -7.14
CA ALA A 88 10.42 2.64 -7.51
C ALA A 88 8.97 3.10 -7.30
N CYS A 89 8.03 2.39 -7.92
CA CYS A 89 6.60 2.59 -7.74
C CYS A 89 5.85 1.26 -7.59
N THR A 90 4.86 1.22 -6.70
CA THR A 90 3.90 0.12 -6.64
C THR A 90 2.70 0.41 -7.55
N THR A 91 2.07 -0.61 -8.13
CA THR A 91 1.09 -0.43 -9.23
C THR A 91 -0.23 -1.19 -9.10
N ALA A 92 -0.35 -2.16 -8.17
CA ALA A 92 -1.63 -2.83 -7.92
C ALA A 92 -2.58 -1.88 -7.16
N SER A 93 -3.73 -1.61 -7.74
CA SER A 93 -4.74 -0.71 -7.23
C SER A 93 -6.10 -1.15 -7.77
N ASN A 94 -7.17 -0.50 -7.33
CA ASN A 94 -8.48 -0.70 -7.95
C ASN A 94 -8.58 -0.16 -9.39
N HIS A 95 -7.64 0.68 -9.80
CA HIS A 95 -7.59 1.32 -11.12
C HIS A 95 -6.58 0.69 -12.09
N THR A 96 -5.75 -0.26 -11.65
CA THR A 96 -4.67 -0.87 -12.45
C THR A 96 -5.11 -1.32 -13.84
N ILE A 97 -6.33 -1.86 -13.96
CA ILE A 97 -6.86 -2.42 -15.21
C ILE A 97 -7.99 -1.60 -15.82
N ASP A 98 -8.08 -0.30 -15.50
CA ASP A 98 -9.09 0.60 -16.11
C ASP A 98 -9.03 0.57 -17.65
N TRP A 99 -7.85 0.31 -18.22
CA TRP A 99 -7.59 0.13 -19.65
C TRP A 99 -7.12 -1.28 -20.02
N GLY A 100 -7.49 -2.27 -19.20
CA GLY A 100 -7.17 -3.67 -19.42
C GLY A 100 -5.67 -3.99 -19.44
N ALA A 101 -5.32 -5.13 -20.02
CA ALA A 101 -3.94 -5.63 -20.11
C ALA A 101 -3.01 -4.66 -20.88
N GLU A 102 -3.50 -4.06 -21.97
CA GLU A 102 -2.73 -3.09 -22.75
C GLU A 102 -2.38 -1.85 -21.93
N GLY A 103 -3.31 -1.37 -21.08
CA GLY A 103 -3.05 -0.26 -20.16
C GLY A 103 -1.99 -0.61 -19.12
N VAL A 104 -2.02 -1.83 -18.58
CA VAL A 104 -0.98 -2.33 -17.66
C VAL A 104 0.37 -2.38 -18.37
N GLU A 105 0.46 -3.05 -19.51
CA GLU A 105 1.71 -3.23 -20.27
C GLU A 105 2.33 -1.89 -20.68
N ARG A 106 1.52 -0.95 -21.16
CA ARG A 106 1.97 0.41 -21.47
C ARG A 106 2.50 1.13 -20.23
N THR A 107 1.83 0.97 -19.08
CA THR A 107 2.23 1.63 -17.84
C THR A 107 3.56 1.10 -17.31
N LEU A 108 3.75 -0.21 -17.33
CA LEU A 108 5.01 -0.84 -16.90
C LEU A 108 6.16 -0.44 -17.84
N ALA A 109 5.93 -0.45 -19.15
CA ALA A 109 6.92 0.01 -20.13
C ALA A 109 7.29 1.50 -19.93
N ALA A 110 6.33 2.35 -19.55
CA ALA A 110 6.58 3.76 -19.26
C ALA A 110 7.39 3.98 -17.97
N LEU A 111 7.17 3.15 -16.95
CA LEU A 111 7.98 3.13 -15.72
C LEU A 111 9.42 2.70 -16.00
N ASP A 112 9.59 1.61 -16.75
CA ASP A 112 10.89 1.11 -17.20
C ASP A 112 11.65 2.17 -18.01
N ALA A 113 10.98 2.86 -18.92
CA ALA A 113 11.58 3.88 -19.78
C ALA A 113 12.16 5.07 -19.00
N VAL A 114 11.60 5.39 -17.82
CA VAL A 114 12.14 6.44 -16.93
C VAL A 114 13.03 5.89 -15.81
N GLY A 115 13.24 4.57 -15.77
CA GLY A 115 14.06 3.90 -14.75
C GLY A 115 13.43 3.94 -13.36
N LEU A 116 12.11 3.77 -13.27
CA LEU A 116 11.40 3.52 -12.02
C LEU A 116 11.11 2.02 -11.92
N ASP A 117 11.75 1.35 -10.96
CA ASP A 117 11.46 -0.07 -10.70
C ASP A 117 10.00 -0.23 -10.24
N HIS A 118 9.38 -1.38 -10.47
CA HIS A 118 7.97 -1.55 -10.13
C HIS A 118 7.55 -2.96 -9.70
N THR A 119 6.43 -3.03 -8.99
CA THR A 119 5.79 -4.29 -8.57
C THR A 119 4.30 -4.09 -8.28
N GLY A 120 3.53 -5.18 -8.34
CA GLY A 120 2.09 -5.20 -8.05
C GLY A 120 1.23 -5.51 -9.28
N SER A 121 1.72 -5.21 -10.48
CA SER A 121 1.14 -5.65 -11.74
C SER A 121 2.21 -6.12 -12.71
N TYR A 122 1.84 -6.98 -13.66
CA TYR A 122 2.81 -7.81 -14.38
C TYR A 122 2.47 -8.00 -15.86
N THR A 123 3.49 -8.26 -16.68
CA THR A 123 3.36 -8.60 -18.10
C THR A 123 3.38 -10.10 -18.37
N SER A 124 3.81 -10.90 -17.40
CA SER A 124 3.79 -12.36 -17.49
C SER A 124 3.62 -13.02 -16.12
N ALA A 125 3.23 -14.30 -16.13
CA ALA A 125 3.18 -15.13 -14.93
C ALA A 125 4.56 -15.30 -14.26
N ALA A 126 5.65 -15.26 -15.05
CA ALA A 126 7.00 -15.34 -14.51
C ALA A 126 7.35 -14.09 -13.72
N ASP A 127 7.03 -12.90 -14.25
CA ASP A 127 7.28 -11.62 -13.57
C ASP A 127 6.47 -11.54 -12.26
N ALA A 128 5.26 -12.11 -12.23
CA ALA A 128 4.40 -12.14 -11.05
C ALA A 128 4.96 -12.96 -9.87
N GLU A 129 5.86 -13.91 -10.14
CA GLU A 129 6.54 -14.73 -9.13
C GLU A 129 7.82 -14.06 -8.59
N GLU A 130 8.35 -13.07 -9.30
CA GLU A 130 9.52 -12.31 -8.86
C GLU A 130 9.17 -11.37 -7.71
N VAL A 131 10.15 -11.13 -6.84
CA VAL A 131 10.02 -10.16 -5.75
C VAL A 131 10.93 -8.97 -6.06
N LEU A 132 10.35 -7.77 -6.10
CA LEU A 132 11.14 -6.56 -6.22
C LEU A 132 12.05 -6.39 -5.01
N ILE A 133 13.36 -6.46 -5.22
CA ILE A 133 14.39 -6.21 -4.21
C ILE A 133 15.29 -5.09 -4.71
N LEU A 134 15.25 -3.97 -4.01
CA LEU A 134 16.01 -2.76 -4.31
C LEU A 134 17.32 -2.80 -3.51
N ASP A 135 18.44 -2.85 -4.23
CA ASP A 135 19.77 -2.86 -3.64
C ASP A 135 20.18 -1.43 -3.24
N GLN A 136 20.29 -1.18 -1.94
CA GLN A 136 20.79 0.07 -1.39
C GLN A 136 22.15 -0.15 -0.70
N PRO A 137 23.04 0.85 -0.65
CA PRO A 137 24.39 0.69 -0.09
C PRO A 137 24.44 0.11 1.33
N GLN A 138 23.39 0.32 2.13
CA GLN A 138 23.31 -0.12 3.52
C GLN A 138 22.44 -1.37 3.76
N ALA A 139 21.53 -1.71 2.85
CA ALA A 139 20.59 -2.82 3.02
C ALA A 139 19.87 -3.15 1.70
N ARG A 140 19.37 -4.38 1.57
CA ARG A 140 18.48 -4.78 0.47
C ARG A 140 17.03 -4.70 0.91
N VAL A 141 16.19 -3.97 0.17
CA VAL A 141 14.79 -3.71 0.53
C VAL A 141 13.86 -4.40 -0.43
N ALA A 142 13.07 -5.35 0.07
CA ALA A 142 12.00 -5.95 -0.70
C ALA A 142 10.71 -5.16 -0.57
N VAL A 143 10.01 -4.98 -1.70
CA VAL A 143 8.69 -4.36 -1.75
C VAL A 143 7.68 -5.42 -2.18
N ILE A 144 6.66 -5.62 -1.37
CA ILE A 144 5.53 -6.52 -1.66
C ILE A 144 4.28 -5.66 -1.67
N GLN A 145 3.39 -5.91 -2.61
CA GLN A 145 2.21 -5.08 -2.73
C GLN A 145 1.00 -5.88 -3.19
N ALA A 146 -0.18 -5.49 -2.73
CA ALA A 146 -1.45 -6.03 -3.22
C ALA A 146 -2.60 -5.01 -3.09
N THR A 147 -3.65 -5.19 -3.90
CA THR A 147 -4.89 -4.39 -3.87
C THR A 147 -6.11 -5.18 -3.43
N TYR A 148 -7.08 -4.52 -2.78
CA TYR A 148 -8.32 -5.13 -2.32
C TYR A 148 -9.25 -5.58 -3.45
N GLY A 149 -9.14 -4.97 -4.63
CA GLY A 149 -10.03 -5.20 -5.76
C GLY A 149 -9.66 -4.38 -6.98
N LEU A 150 -10.49 -4.45 -8.03
CA LEU A 150 -10.28 -3.89 -9.37
C LEU A 150 -11.53 -3.18 -9.90
N ASN A 151 -12.30 -2.53 -9.02
CA ASN A 151 -13.56 -1.83 -9.38
C ASN A 151 -14.59 -2.68 -10.14
N GLY A 152 -14.62 -3.99 -9.88
CA GLY A 152 -15.54 -4.93 -10.55
C GLY A 152 -15.08 -5.40 -11.93
N LEU A 153 -13.92 -4.94 -12.40
CA LEU A 153 -13.26 -5.46 -13.59
C LEU A 153 -12.58 -6.80 -13.28
N VAL A 154 -12.44 -7.63 -14.31
CA VAL A 154 -11.78 -8.93 -14.24
C VAL A 154 -10.52 -8.85 -15.12
N PRO A 155 -9.33 -9.15 -14.59
CA PRO A 155 -8.12 -9.17 -15.39
C PRO A 155 -8.20 -10.30 -16.42
N ASP A 156 -7.49 -10.14 -17.53
CA ASP A 156 -7.36 -11.16 -18.56
C ASP A 156 -6.70 -12.45 -18.02
N GLU A 157 -5.80 -12.28 -17.05
CA GLU A 157 -5.06 -13.36 -16.41
C GLU A 157 -5.00 -13.19 -14.89
N PRO A 158 -5.00 -14.27 -14.09
CA PRO A 158 -5.05 -14.19 -12.63
C PRO A 158 -3.77 -13.62 -12.00
N TRP A 159 -2.65 -13.68 -12.72
CA TRP A 159 -1.35 -13.15 -12.28
C TRP A 159 -1.16 -11.68 -12.67
N ARG A 160 -2.10 -11.06 -13.40
CA ARG A 160 -1.94 -9.70 -13.95
C ARG A 160 -1.73 -8.64 -12.87
N VAL A 161 -2.41 -8.80 -11.74
CA VAL A 161 -2.41 -7.85 -10.62
C VAL A 161 -2.42 -8.63 -9.31
N ASP A 162 -1.56 -8.26 -8.36
CA ASP A 162 -1.55 -8.86 -7.03
C ASP A 162 -2.78 -8.40 -6.23
N LEU A 163 -3.70 -9.33 -6.00
CA LEU A 163 -4.84 -9.13 -5.10
C LEU A 163 -4.46 -9.50 -3.66
N ILE A 164 -5.11 -8.85 -2.69
CA ILE A 164 -4.85 -9.10 -1.27
C ILE A 164 -5.20 -10.55 -0.91
N ASP A 165 -4.14 -11.32 -0.67
CA ASP A 165 -4.14 -12.60 0.00
C ASP A 165 -2.96 -12.60 0.97
N ALA A 166 -3.25 -12.56 2.28
CA ALA A 166 -2.22 -12.46 3.30
C ALA A 166 -1.22 -13.63 3.25
N GLN A 167 -1.66 -14.85 2.92
CA GLN A 167 -0.76 -16.00 2.84
C GLN A 167 0.17 -15.90 1.63
N HIS A 168 -0.34 -15.45 0.49
CA HIS A 168 0.47 -15.20 -0.69
C HIS A 168 1.51 -14.09 -0.43
N MET A 169 1.09 -12.96 0.15
CA MET A 169 2.01 -11.87 0.51
C MET A 169 3.11 -12.34 1.50
N ILE A 170 2.76 -13.16 2.50
CA ILE A 170 3.74 -13.76 3.43
C ILE A 170 4.68 -14.72 2.68
N ALA A 171 4.19 -15.49 1.71
CA ALA A 171 5.02 -16.36 0.89
C ALA A 171 6.04 -15.55 0.08
N LYS A 172 5.61 -14.45 -0.57
CA LYS A 172 6.51 -13.50 -1.25
C LYS A 172 7.54 -12.93 -0.27
N ALA A 173 7.15 -12.57 0.95
CA ALA A 173 8.07 -12.09 1.99
C ALA A 173 9.14 -13.12 2.37
N ARG A 174 8.75 -14.38 2.55
CA ARG A 174 9.69 -15.47 2.80
C ARG A 174 10.64 -15.67 1.62
N THR A 175 10.15 -15.57 0.40
CA THR A 175 11.00 -15.60 -0.81
C THR A 175 12.00 -14.46 -0.79
N ALA A 176 11.56 -13.24 -0.52
CA ALA A 176 12.42 -12.06 -0.39
C ALA A 176 13.55 -12.27 0.62
N ARG A 177 13.21 -12.80 1.82
CA ARG A 177 14.20 -13.13 2.86
C ARG A 177 15.21 -14.17 2.39
N ARG A 178 14.76 -15.24 1.72
CA ARG A 178 15.66 -16.27 1.15
C ARG A 178 16.58 -15.71 0.07
N LEU A 179 16.08 -14.75 -0.71
CA LEU A 179 16.86 -14.03 -1.71
C LEU A 179 17.80 -12.99 -1.11
N GLY A 180 17.76 -12.76 0.21
CA GLY A 180 18.70 -11.92 0.95
C GLY A 180 18.20 -10.50 1.23
N ALA A 181 16.89 -10.26 1.26
CA ALA A 181 16.33 -8.99 1.68
C ALA A 181 16.55 -8.75 3.19
N ASP A 182 17.20 -7.64 3.54
CA ASP A 182 17.43 -7.20 4.91
C ASP A 182 16.18 -6.53 5.50
N ILE A 183 15.39 -5.86 4.66
CA ILE A 183 14.14 -5.19 5.02
C ILE A 183 13.06 -5.65 4.06
N VAL A 184 11.87 -5.96 4.56
CA VAL A 184 10.68 -6.26 3.75
C VAL A 184 9.55 -5.30 4.13
N ILE A 185 9.09 -4.53 3.15
CA ILE A 185 7.96 -3.61 3.31
C ILE A 185 6.77 -4.11 2.49
N ALA A 186 5.56 -3.99 3.06
CA ALA A 186 4.32 -4.40 2.41
C ALA A 186 3.37 -3.21 2.20
N ALA A 187 2.98 -2.96 0.95
CA ALA A 187 1.95 -1.99 0.58
C ALA A 187 0.59 -2.66 0.45
N LEU A 188 -0.45 -2.03 1.01
CA LEU A 188 -1.85 -2.44 0.87
C LEU A 188 -2.65 -1.31 0.20
N HIS A 189 -3.13 -1.53 -1.02
CA HIS A 189 -4.15 -0.66 -1.62
C HIS A 189 -5.52 -1.13 -1.15
N ALA A 190 -6.01 -0.59 -0.04
CA ALA A 190 -7.23 -1.07 0.61
C ALA A 190 -7.78 -0.04 1.58
N GLY A 191 -9.05 -0.22 1.97
CA GLY A 191 -9.75 0.64 2.92
C GLY A 191 -11.01 1.24 2.32
N ASP A 192 -11.64 2.12 3.08
CA ASP A 192 -12.76 2.89 2.58
C ASP A 192 -12.24 4.29 2.16
N GLU A 193 -12.56 4.73 0.96
CA GLU A 193 -12.16 6.06 0.45
C GLU A 193 -12.61 7.16 1.42
N TYR A 194 -11.70 8.10 1.67
CA TYR A 194 -11.87 9.27 2.53
C TYR A 194 -12.20 8.96 4.00
N ALA A 195 -11.97 7.73 4.45
CA ALA A 195 -12.11 7.36 5.86
C ALA A 195 -11.07 8.07 6.74
N SER A 196 -11.33 8.07 8.06
CA SER A 196 -10.39 8.58 9.08
C SER A 196 -9.88 7.49 10.02
N VAL A 197 -10.38 6.26 9.85
CA VAL A 197 -9.97 5.06 10.58
C VAL A 197 -9.88 3.89 9.60
N PRO A 198 -8.99 2.93 9.84
CA PRO A 198 -8.91 1.74 8.98
C PRO A 198 -10.17 0.88 9.13
N ASN A 199 -10.57 0.22 8.04
CA ASN A 199 -11.63 -0.78 8.07
C ASN A 199 -11.11 -2.15 8.58
N THR A 200 -12.03 -3.09 8.80
CA THR A 200 -11.68 -4.41 9.34
C THR A 200 -10.69 -5.18 8.46
N GLN A 201 -10.86 -5.15 7.13
CA GLN A 201 -9.96 -5.86 6.21
C GLN A 201 -8.52 -5.33 6.31
N GLN A 202 -8.35 -4.01 6.35
CA GLN A 202 -7.03 -3.39 6.50
C GLN A 202 -6.33 -3.85 7.79
N VAL A 203 -7.05 -3.84 8.92
CA VAL A 203 -6.52 -4.26 10.23
C VAL A 203 -6.16 -5.74 10.23
N GLU A 204 -7.07 -6.60 9.80
CA GLU A 204 -6.87 -8.06 9.80
C GLU A 204 -5.69 -8.48 8.91
N VAL A 205 -5.60 -7.92 7.70
CA VAL A 205 -4.48 -8.22 6.78
C VAL A 205 -3.17 -7.68 7.34
N ALA A 206 -3.13 -6.42 7.80
CA ALA A 206 -1.91 -5.83 8.34
C ALA A 206 -1.40 -6.58 9.58
N HIS A 207 -2.30 -7.00 10.47
CA HIS A 207 -1.94 -7.82 11.65
C HIS A 207 -1.44 -9.21 11.24
N ALA A 208 -2.08 -9.87 10.28
CA ALA A 208 -1.61 -11.16 9.77
C ALA A 208 -0.20 -11.07 9.14
N LEU A 209 0.06 -10.00 8.39
CA LEU A 209 1.38 -9.71 7.83
C LEU A 209 2.43 -9.47 8.93
N ALA A 210 2.09 -8.70 9.95
CA ALA A 210 2.97 -8.44 11.10
C ALA A 210 3.27 -9.73 11.90
N ASP A 211 2.25 -10.53 12.20
CA ASP A 211 2.36 -11.77 12.97
C ASP A 211 3.18 -12.86 12.27
N SER A 212 3.35 -12.75 10.95
CA SER A 212 4.26 -13.64 10.21
C SER A 212 5.72 -13.50 10.64
N GLY A 213 6.11 -12.34 11.19
CA GLY A 213 7.48 -11.99 11.53
C GLY A 213 8.39 -11.72 10.31
N GLU A 214 7.86 -11.77 9.09
CA GLU A 214 8.65 -11.60 7.85
C GLU A 214 8.67 -10.15 7.35
N ILE A 215 7.61 -9.38 7.67
CA ILE A 215 7.40 -7.98 7.27
C ILE A 215 7.90 -7.03 8.37
N ASP A 216 8.65 -6.00 8.01
CA ASP A 216 9.15 -4.99 8.95
C ASP A 216 8.24 -3.75 9.03
N VAL A 217 7.60 -3.40 7.91
CA VAL A 217 6.69 -2.24 7.77
C VAL A 217 5.53 -2.61 6.86
N VAL A 218 4.31 -2.28 7.30
CA VAL A 218 3.10 -2.26 6.46
C VAL A 218 2.69 -0.81 6.24
N TYR A 219 2.35 -0.45 5.00
CA TYR A 219 1.84 0.87 4.65
C TYR A 219 0.66 0.77 3.68
N GLY A 220 -0.25 1.73 3.74
CA GLY A 220 -1.53 1.68 3.05
C GLY A 220 -1.78 2.86 2.10
N HIS A 221 -2.56 2.57 1.07
CA HIS A 221 -2.99 3.44 -0.01
C HIS A 221 -4.52 3.44 -0.12
N HIS A 222 -5.08 3.89 -1.25
CA HIS A 222 -6.52 3.86 -1.60
C HIS A 222 -7.43 4.82 -0.83
N THR A 223 -7.24 4.98 0.48
CA THR A 223 -8.19 5.77 1.26
C THR A 223 -8.13 7.26 0.95
N HIS A 224 -7.12 7.73 0.21
CA HIS A 224 -6.82 9.15 -0.06
C HIS A 224 -6.76 10.04 1.20
N SER A 225 -6.67 9.40 2.36
CA SER A 225 -6.63 9.99 3.69
C SER A 225 -5.37 9.53 4.42
N VAL A 226 -4.80 10.43 5.21
CA VAL A 226 -3.78 10.03 6.19
C VAL A 226 -4.48 9.34 7.35
N LEU A 227 -4.26 8.04 7.49
CA LEU A 227 -4.85 7.23 8.54
C LEU A 227 -3.92 7.06 9.75
N PRO A 228 -4.46 6.59 10.88
CA PRO A 228 -3.70 6.11 12.02
C PRO A 228 -2.43 5.33 11.69
N VAL A 229 -1.40 5.57 12.51
CA VAL A 229 -0.23 4.70 12.59
C VAL A 229 -0.32 3.89 13.88
N GLU A 230 0.03 2.62 13.76
CA GLU A 230 0.03 1.62 14.81
C GLU A 230 1.41 0.94 14.90
N ARG A 231 1.81 0.57 16.11
CA ARG A 231 2.94 -0.33 16.35
C ARG A 231 2.37 -1.64 16.88
N TYR A 232 2.40 -2.69 16.07
CA TYR A 232 1.80 -3.98 16.38
C TYR A 232 2.83 -5.10 16.24
N ASN A 233 3.03 -5.89 17.29
CA ASN A 233 3.94 -7.05 17.32
C ASN A 233 5.31 -6.81 16.65
N GLY A 234 5.97 -5.70 16.97
CA GLY A 234 7.28 -5.41 16.38
C GLY A 234 7.25 -4.95 14.91
N THR A 235 6.08 -4.69 14.33
CA THR A 235 5.86 -4.14 12.96
C THR A 235 5.21 -2.76 13.02
N TRP A 236 5.71 -1.83 12.19
CA TRP A 236 5.07 -0.50 12.04
C TRP A 236 4.01 -0.59 10.96
N ILE A 237 2.81 -0.08 11.25
CA ILE A 237 1.67 -0.11 10.32
C ILE A 237 1.18 1.32 10.13
N ALA A 238 1.24 1.82 8.90
CA ALA A 238 0.61 3.08 8.50
C ALA A 238 -0.58 2.77 7.58
N TYR A 239 -1.80 2.91 8.06
CA TYR A 239 -2.98 2.39 7.33
C TYR A 239 -3.34 3.15 6.05
N GLY A 240 -2.82 4.37 5.86
CA GLY A 240 -3.16 5.24 4.75
C GLY A 240 -2.21 6.43 4.71
N LEU A 241 -1.57 6.64 3.57
CA LEU A 241 -0.60 7.73 3.37
C LEU A 241 -1.22 8.97 2.70
N GLY A 242 -2.49 8.92 2.28
CA GLY A 242 -3.17 9.98 1.55
C GLY A 242 -2.72 10.08 0.09
N ASN A 243 -2.91 11.25 -0.53
CA ASN A 243 -2.44 11.52 -1.89
C ASN A 243 -1.05 12.17 -1.88
N GLY A 244 -0.15 11.68 -2.73
CA GLY A 244 1.17 12.25 -2.96
C GLY A 244 1.15 13.40 -3.96
N GLY A 245 0.25 13.36 -4.96
CA GLY A 245 0.21 14.30 -6.09
C GLY A 245 -0.66 15.57 -5.91
N ASP A 246 -1.42 15.70 -4.81
CA ASP A 246 -2.58 16.59 -4.80
C ASP A 246 -2.48 17.73 -3.79
N GLY A 247 -2.66 18.96 -4.30
CA GLY A 247 -3.18 20.06 -3.51
C GLY A 247 -4.60 19.74 -3.03
N VAL A 248 -4.71 19.23 -1.81
CA VAL A 248 -5.99 18.81 -1.19
C VAL A 248 -7.04 19.93 -1.23
N VAL A 249 -8.23 19.63 -1.76
CA VAL A 249 -9.46 20.37 -1.46
C VAL A 249 -9.79 20.16 0.02
N ALA A 250 -9.46 21.14 0.86
CA ALA A 250 -9.60 21.07 2.30
C ALA A 250 -11.06 21.03 2.79
N ARG A 251 -11.32 20.23 3.84
CA ARG A 251 -12.45 20.41 4.79
C ARG A 251 -12.03 20.09 6.26
N PRO A 252 -12.79 20.59 7.27
CA PRO A 252 -12.22 21.06 8.54
C PRO A 252 -11.95 19.97 9.60
N ARG A 253 -10.95 20.26 10.44
CA ARG A 253 -10.34 19.39 11.46
C ARG A 253 -11.24 19.02 12.64
N GLY A 254 -11.03 17.82 13.18
CA GLY A 254 -11.46 17.42 14.51
C GLY A 254 -10.63 16.26 15.10
N GLN A 255 -10.16 16.47 16.34
CA GLN A 255 -9.69 15.52 17.37
C GLN A 255 -8.21 15.07 17.45
N GLN A 256 -7.71 15.17 18.70
CA GLN A 256 -6.34 15.00 19.19
C GLN A 256 -6.10 13.57 19.72
N ARG A 257 -4.84 13.10 19.71
CA ARG A 257 -4.35 11.87 20.40
C ARG A 257 -3.60 12.21 21.71
N GLY A 258 -3.61 11.28 22.68
CA GLY A 258 -2.76 11.27 23.90
C GLY A 258 -1.66 10.18 23.86
N PRO A 259 -0.72 10.14 24.83
CA PRO A 259 0.53 9.34 24.72
C PRO A 259 0.67 8.12 25.68
N ASP A 260 1.62 7.25 25.27
CA ASP A 260 2.50 6.27 25.99
C ASP A 260 2.00 4.88 26.50
N ASP A 261 2.73 3.81 26.10
CA ASP A 261 3.17 2.66 26.96
C ASP A 261 4.30 1.81 26.28
N PRO A 262 5.22 1.12 27.02
CA PRO A 262 6.44 0.50 26.50
C PRO A 262 6.30 -1.01 26.20
N GLY A 263 7.15 -1.53 25.30
CA GLY A 263 7.10 -2.92 24.82
C GLY A 263 7.89 -3.96 25.65
N PRO A 264 7.76 -5.26 25.31
CA PRO A 264 8.65 -6.32 25.80
C PRO A 264 9.60 -6.89 24.72
N ALA A 265 10.57 -7.66 25.20
CA ALA A 265 11.78 -8.14 24.53
C ALA A 265 11.60 -9.39 23.64
N GLU A 266 12.48 -9.48 22.63
CA GLU A 266 12.52 -10.50 21.57
C GLU A 266 13.16 -11.84 21.96
N GLN A 267 12.78 -12.91 21.22
CA GLN A 267 13.57 -14.14 21.05
C GLN A 267 13.86 -14.42 19.56
N GLY A 268 15.09 -14.17 19.15
CA GLY A 268 15.98 -15.11 18.45
C GLY A 268 15.63 -15.69 17.07
N CYS A 269 15.93 -14.93 16.02
CA CYS A 269 16.63 -15.44 14.82
C CYS A 269 17.71 -14.42 14.45
N ARG A 270 18.97 -14.85 14.22
CA ARG A 270 20.11 -13.92 14.03
C ARG A 270 20.00 -13.21 12.67
N ARG A 271 19.30 -12.06 12.65
CA ARG A 271 19.25 -11.09 11.55
C ARG A 271 20.38 -10.06 11.73
N ARG A 272 20.83 -9.42 10.64
CA ARG A 272 21.55 -8.14 10.76
C ARG A 272 20.61 -7.16 11.47
N LEU A 273 21.06 -6.60 12.58
CA LEU A 273 20.21 -5.73 13.39
C LEU A 273 20.09 -4.36 12.70
N VAL A 274 19.03 -4.16 11.93
CA VAL A 274 18.70 -2.87 11.33
C VAL A 274 17.65 -2.19 12.22
N ARG A 275 18.01 -1.09 12.87
CA ARG A 275 17.06 -0.32 13.69
C ARG A 275 16.24 0.61 12.79
N LEU A 276 14.99 0.25 12.53
CA LEU A 276 14.04 1.10 11.80
C LEU A 276 13.42 2.16 12.73
N ARG A 277 13.38 3.41 12.27
CA ARG A 277 12.64 4.50 12.90
C ARG A 277 11.63 5.03 11.89
N LEU A 278 10.36 5.03 12.25
CA LEU A 278 9.32 5.64 11.43
C LEU A 278 9.19 7.12 11.80
N ARG A 279 9.12 7.99 10.78
CA ARG A 279 8.79 9.40 10.92
C ARG A 279 7.75 9.75 9.88
N LEU A 280 6.56 10.14 10.31
CA LEU A 280 5.58 10.73 9.42
C LEU A 280 5.88 12.22 9.25
N VAL A 281 5.84 12.68 8.00
CA VAL A 281 6.04 14.08 7.66
C VAL A 281 4.89 14.51 6.77
N ALA A 282 4.14 15.52 7.22
CA ALA A 282 3.16 16.17 6.36
C ALA A 282 3.91 17.10 5.39
N VAL A 283 3.71 16.90 4.09
CA VAL A 283 4.23 17.78 3.05
C VAL A 283 3.20 18.90 2.82
N PRO A 284 3.52 20.18 3.13
CA PRO A 284 2.58 21.26 2.92
C PRO A 284 2.35 21.53 1.42
N ASP A 285 1.09 21.78 1.05
CA ASP A 285 0.71 22.27 -0.28
C ASP A 285 1.24 23.71 -0.52
N ARG A 286 1.35 24.12 -1.79
CA ARG A 286 1.74 25.46 -2.27
C ARG A 286 0.99 26.61 -1.59
N ARG A 287 -0.16 26.36 -0.95
CA ARG A 287 -0.92 27.36 -0.17
C ARG A 287 -0.37 27.65 1.24
N GLY A 288 0.70 27.00 1.68
CA GLY A 288 1.49 27.45 2.83
C GLY A 288 0.79 27.43 4.20
N THR A 289 -0.27 26.64 4.39
CA THR A 289 -0.94 26.55 5.71
C THR A 289 -0.31 25.48 6.59
N LEU A 290 0.83 25.80 7.20
CA LEU A 290 1.31 25.14 8.42
C LEU A 290 0.43 25.57 9.61
N PRO A 291 -0.16 24.65 10.41
CA PRO A 291 -0.61 25.03 11.74
C PRO A 291 0.60 25.09 12.68
N LEU A 292 1.23 26.26 12.75
CA LEU A 292 2.08 26.60 13.89
C LEU A 292 1.16 26.90 15.08
N VAL A 293 1.20 26.08 16.14
CA VAL A 293 0.87 26.59 17.49
C VAL A 293 1.92 26.08 18.46
N PHE A 294 2.79 27.00 18.87
CA PHE A 294 3.68 26.85 20.01
C PHE A 294 2.87 26.65 21.30
N ALA A 295 3.21 25.62 22.06
CA ALA A 295 2.85 25.52 23.47
C ALA A 295 3.71 26.51 24.29
N ARG A 296 3.09 27.22 25.23
CA ARG A 296 3.76 27.70 26.45
C ARG A 296 2.86 27.44 27.65
N PRO A 297 3.38 26.91 28.77
CA PRO A 297 2.62 26.65 29.98
C PRO A 297 2.58 27.91 30.86
N ARG A 298 1.46 28.14 31.54
CA ARG A 298 1.43 28.94 32.77
C ARG A 298 0.64 28.21 33.86
N SER A 299 1.30 28.14 35.00
CA SER A 299 0.96 27.51 36.27
C SER A 299 -0.14 28.25 37.05
N ALA A 300 -0.93 27.44 37.78
CA ALA A 300 -1.52 27.63 39.11
C ALA A 300 -2.16 28.97 39.51
N GLY A 301 -3.43 28.90 39.92
CA GLY A 301 -4.10 29.93 40.74
C GLY A 301 -5.52 29.52 41.15
N ARG A 302 -5.74 29.38 42.46
CA ARG A 302 -6.98 28.98 43.16
C ARG A 302 -8.16 29.96 42.95
N GLY A 303 -9.39 29.47 43.17
CA GLY A 303 -10.38 30.21 43.97
C GLY A 303 -11.79 30.43 43.41
N LEU A 304 -12.72 29.60 43.91
CA LEU A 304 -14.02 29.96 44.52
C LEU A 304 -15.19 30.61 43.73
N LEU A 305 -16.37 30.06 44.05
CA LEU A 305 -17.72 30.64 44.21
C LEU A 305 -18.78 30.50 43.09
N VAL A 306 -19.81 29.73 43.46
CA VAL A 306 -21.22 29.71 42.99
C VAL A 306 -22.01 30.75 43.81
N PRO A 307 -23.00 31.46 43.23
CA PRO A 307 -24.44 31.17 43.42
C PRO A 307 -25.23 31.36 42.10
N GLY A 308 -26.36 30.71 41.77
CA GLY A 308 -27.40 30.08 42.56
C GLY A 308 -28.70 30.90 42.47
N ALA A 309 -29.67 30.50 41.62
CA ALA A 309 -31.13 30.74 41.75
C ALA A 309 -31.88 30.04 40.60
N ARG A 310 -32.62 28.94 40.86
CA ARG A 310 -34.09 28.84 41.12
C ARG A 310 -34.91 29.19 39.87
N GLY A 311 -35.61 28.25 39.24
CA GLY A 311 -36.83 27.53 39.66
C GLY A 311 -37.80 27.70 38.47
N SER A 312 -38.73 26.85 38.04
CA SER A 312 -39.65 25.81 38.57
C SER A 312 -40.31 25.23 37.28
N GLY A 313 -40.87 24.04 37.14
CA GLY A 313 -41.54 23.08 38.03
C GLY A 313 -42.65 22.37 37.21
N ALA A 314 -43.15 21.24 37.74
CA ALA A 314 -44.26 20.37 37.28
C ALA A 314 -43.89 19.33 36.19
N ARG A 315 -43.68 18.02 36.47
CA ARG A 315 -44.50 16.94 37.09
C ARG A 315 -45.80 16.59 36.34
N ALA A 316 -45.84 15.38 35.78
CA ALA A 316 -46.82 14.34 36.12
C ALA A 316 -46.37 12.95 35.57
N ASP A 317 -46.51 11.95 36.44
CA ASP A 317 -46.31 10.49 36.30
C ASP A 317 -47.74 9.86 36.37
N PRO A 318 -48.00 8.54 36.49
CA PRO A 318 -47.40 7.30 35.95
C PRO A 318 -48.47 6.42 35.22
N ALA A 319 -48.05 5.31 34.59
CA ALA A 319 -48.55 3.96 34.95
C ALA A 319 -48.05 2.80 34.06
N ARG A 320 -47.32 1.90 34.73
CA ARG A 320 -47.50 0.43 34.80
C ARG A 320 -47.30 -0.46 33.56
N GLY A 321 -46.36 -1.39 33.70
CA GLY A 321 -46.35 -2.71 33.05
C GLY A 321 -45.15 -3.56 33.48
N ARG A 322 -45.38 -4.57 34.33
CA ARG A 322 -44.39 -5.42 35.03
C ARG A 322 -43.79 -6.54 34.13
N VAL A 323 -42.46 -6.75 34.22
CA VAL A 323 -41.71 -7.91 34.81
C VAL A 323 -41.90 -9.31 34.18
N ALA A 324 -40.81 -9.90 33.66
CA ALA A 324 -40.15 -11.16 34.11
C ALA A 324 -39.18 -11.68 33.01
N ARG A 325 -37.85 -11.71 33.17
CA ARG A 325 -36.93 -12.63 33.88
C ARG A 325 -36.69 -14.02 33.24
N ARG A 326 -35.39 -14.29 33.00
CA ARG A 326 -34.64 -15.58 32.88
C ARG A 326 -34.82 -16.33 31.53
N GLY A 327 -33.81 -17.02 30.98
CA GLY A 327 -32.53 -17.47 31.52
C GLY A 327 -31.61 -18.07 30.45
N ARG A 328 -30.44 -18.51 30.94
CA ARG A 328 -29.26 -19.06 30.26
C ARG A 328 -29.54 -20.37 29.51
N GLY A 329 -28.73 -20.68 28.50
CA GLY A 329 -28.20 -22.06 28.35
C GLY A 329 -27.95 -22.61 26.95
N ARG A 330 -26.65 -22.74 26.63
CA ARG A 330 -25.95 -23.93 26.08
C ARG A 330 -26.12 -24.35 24.60
N CYS A 331 -24.95 -24.49 23.97
CA CYS A 331 -24.65 -25.33 22.80
C CYS A 331 -24.92 -26.84 23.04
N PRO A 332 -25.06 -27.60 21.94
CA PRO A 332 -24.45 -28.92 21.79
C PRO A 332 -23.62 -29.09 20.48
N PRO A 333 -22.91 -30.21 20.29
CA PRO A 333 -21.58 -30.25 19.65
C PRO A 333 -21.47 -31.04 18.32
N MET A 334 -20.22 -31.03 17.83
CA MET A 334 -19.51 -31.85 16.83
C MET A 334 -19.96 -33.30 16.55
N GLY A 335 -19.85 -33.67 15.27
CA GLY A 335 -19.60 -35.01 14.73
C GLY A 335 -19.40 -34.86 13.21
N GLY A 336 -18.50 -35.50 12.48
CA GLY A 336 -17.67 -36.69 12.69
C GLY A 336 -17.54 -37.38 11.33
N LEU A 337 -16.30 -37.55 10.87
CA LEU A 337 -15.78 -38.31 9.71
C LEU A 337 -16.75 -39.17 8.86
N ARG A 338 -16.50 -39.18 7.53
CA ARG A 338 -16.10 -40.41 6.80
C ARG A 338 -15.62 -40.13 5.36
N ARG A 339 -14.43 -40.64 5.05
CA ARG A 339 -13.94 -40.97 3.70
C ARG A 339 -14.78 -42.11 3.12
N ARG A 340 -14.96 -42.16 1.79
CA ARG A 340 -14.90 -43.40 0.99
C ARG A 340 -14.43 -43.14 -0.44
N SER A 341 -13.64 -44.10 -0.88
CA SER A 341 -12.93 -44.32 -2.14
C SER A 341 -13.76 -45.13 -3.15
N GLY A 342 -13.35 -45.09 -4.42
CA GLY A 342 -13.70 -46.03 -5.51
C GLY A 342 -13.77 -45.29 -6.85
N ALA A 343 -12.73 -45.25 -7.70
CA ALA A 343 -12.17 -46.31 -8.55
C ALA A 343 -13.17 -46.89 -9.57
N LEU A 344 -12.92 -46.63 -10.86
CA LEU A 344 -12.71 -47.61 -11.96
C LEU A 344 -12.98 -46.95 -13.35
N GLY A 345 -12.03 -47.10 -14.28
CA GLY A 345 -12.21 -46.92 -15.74
C GLY A 345 -12.94 -48.13 -16.36
N PRO A 346 -12.78 -48.51 -17.66
CA PRO A 346 -11.72 -48.17 -18.64
C PRO A 346 -12.21 -47.98 -20.11
N GLY A 347 -11.29 -47.90 -21.09
CA GLY A 347 -11.56 -48.15 -22.53
C GLY A 347 -11.00 -47.11 -23.53
N VAL A 348 -9.69 -47.05 -23.87
CA VAL A 348 -8.96 -47.74 -24.98
C VAL A 348 -9.52 -47.42 -26.40
N THR A 349 -8.82 -46.75 -27.34
CA THR A 349 -7.82 -47.26 -28.33
C THR A 349 -7.42 -46.10 -29.28
N HIS A 350 -6.12 -45.76 -29.42
CA HIS A 350 -5.14 -46.11 -30.48
C HIS A 350 -5.09 -45.23 -31.75
N GLY A 351 -3.87 -44.80 -32.08
CA GLY A 351 -3.48 -44.25 -33.38
C GLY A 351 -2.08 -43.61 -33.36
N ALA A 352 -1.05 -44.41 -33.63
CA ALA A 352 0.38 -44.08 -33.56
C ALA A 352 0.98 -43.59 -34.88
N SER A 353 2.08 -42.82 -34.82
CA SER A 353 3.18 -42.77 -35.81
C SER A 353 4.29 -41.83 -35.29
N THR A 354 5.29 -42.31 -34.54
CA THR A 354 6.65 -42.72 -34.97
C THR A 354 7.44 -41.74 -35.86
N ARG A 355 8.49 -41.10 -35.32
CA ARG A 355 9.91 -41.40 -35.66
C ARG A 355 10.93 -40.63 -34.78
N SER A 356 11.64 -41.45 -34.00
CA SER A 356 13.00 -41.48 -33.45
C SER A 356 14.03 -40.31 -33.53
N PRO A 357 15.05 -40.36 -32.65
CA PRO A 357 15.80 -39.21 -32.14
C PRO A 357 17.27 -39.14 -32.62
N ARG A 358 17.96 -38.03 -32.29
CA ARG A 358 19.43 -37.98 -32.20
C ARG A 358 19.87 -37.54 -30.80
N ARG A 359 20.68 -38.39 -30.17
CA ARG A 359 21.50 -38.16 -28.97
C ARG A 359 22.91 -37.70 -29.39
N ALA A 360 23.53 -36.87 -28.55
CA ALA A 360 24.94 -36.95 -28.10
C ALA A 360 25.24 -35.70 -27.24
N THR A 361 25.08 -35.76 -25.91
CA THR A 361 26.09 -36.07 -24.85
C THR A 361 27.01 -34.90 -24.43
N PRO A 362 27.38 -34.83 -23.13
CA PRO A 362 27.80 -33.61 -22.45
C PRO A 362 29.32 -33.50 -22.28
N SER A 363 29.82 -32.28 -22.07
CA SER A 363 31.22 -32.06 -21.63
C SER A 363 31.32 -31.01 -20.52
N SER A 364 31.70 -31.52 -19.35
CA SER A 364 32.48 -30.94 -18.25
C SER A 364 33.13 -29.54 -18.41
N ARG A 365 33.09 -28.72 -17.36
CA ARG A 365 34.23 -28.53 -16.41
C ARG A 365 33.98 -27.38 -15.42
N CYS A 366 34.06 -27.71 -14.13
CA CYS A 366 34.48 -26.80 -13.08
C CYS A 366 35.88 -26.23 -13.39
N ARG A 367 36.08 -24.92 -13.17
CA ARG A 367 37.38 -24.36 -12.80
C ARG A 367 37.20 -23.36 -11.66
N ARG A 368 37.95 -23.61 -10.58
CA ARG A 368 38.24 -22.69 -9.48
C ARG A 368 39.59 -21.99 -9.76
N GLY A 369 39.67 -20.73 -9.31
CA GLY A 369 40.86 -20.04 -8.79
C GLY A 369 41.59 -19.07 -9.73
N PRO A 370 42.51 -18.21 -9.23
CA PRO A 370 42.69 -17.70 -7.86
C PRO A 370 42.82 -16.14 -7.78
N TRP A 371 42.94 -15.65 -6.53
CA TRP A 371 43.13 -14.29 -5.98
C TRP A 371 41.88 -13.59 -5.46
#